data_AF-A0A970YTT8-F1
#
_entry.id   AF-A0A970YTT8-F1
#
_cell.length_a   1.000
_cell.length_b   1.000
_cell.length_c   1.000
_cell.angle_alpha   90.00
_cell.angle_beta   90.00
_cell.angle_gamma   90.00
#
_symmetry.space_group_name_H-M   'P 1'
#
loop_
_entity.id
_entity.type
_entity.pdbx_description
1 polymer ?
#
loop_
_entity_poly.entity_id
_entity_poly.type
_entity_poly.pdbx_seq_one_letter_code
_entity_poly.pdbx_strand_id
1 'polypeptide(L)' 'MYKNFKKLLRENGVSSYRVSKETGISQATLSDWKRGRSIPKLDKLQKIADYFKVPIDKLINSNNL' A
#
# COMPACT_ATOMS: atom_id res chain seq x y z
N MET A 1 -1.87 -0.55 8.28
CA MET A 1 -1.35 -0.47 6.89
C MET A 1 -2.44 -0.41 5.81
N TYR A 2 -3.25 -1.46 5.59
CA TYR A 2 -4.16 -1.47 4.42
C TYR A 2 -5.15 -0.29 4.37
N LYS A 3 -5.63 0.21 5.52
CA LYS A 3 -6.45 1.45 5.61
C LYS A 3 -5.76 2.64 4.93
N ASN A 4 -4.46 2.82 5.18
CA ASN A 4 -3.66 3.91 4.61
C ASN A 4 -3.38 3.68 3.12
N PHE A 5 -3.06 2.45 2.74
CA PHE A 5 -2.93 2.09 1.32
C PHE A 5 -4.24 2.39 0.55
N LYS A 6 -5.39 2.01 1.08
CA LYS A 6 -6.72 2.32 0.50
C LYS A 6 -6.96 3.82 0.40
N LYS A 7 -6.51 4.61 1.38
CA LYS A 7 -6.60 6.07 1.36
C LYS A 7 -5.76 6.65 0.20
N LEU A 8 -4.51 6.21 0.05
CA LEU A 8 -3.63 6.63 -1.05
C LEU A 8 -4.19 6.25 -2.43
N LEU A 9 -4.78 5.06 -2.58
CA LEU A 9 -5.48 4.66 -3.81
C LEU A 9 -6.57 5.68 -4.19
N ARG A 10 -7.40 6.07 -3.22
CA ARG A 10 -8.50 7.03 -3.42
C ARG A 10 -8.00 8.43 -3.75
N GLU A 11 -7.00 8.91 -3.01
CA GLU A 11 -6.43 10.26 -3.19
C GLU A 11 -5.75 10.43 -4.55
N ASN A 12 -5.17 9.35 -5.10
CA ASN A 12 -4.49 9.38 -6.39
C ASN A 12 -5.38 8.90 -7.56
N GLY A 13 -6.62 8.49 -7.30
CA GLY A 13 -7.52 7.98 -8.34
C GLY A 13 -7.00 6.71 -9.03
N VAL A 14 -6.23 5.87 -8.33
CA VAL A 14 -5.63 4.66 -8.90
C VAL A 14 -6.20 3.39 -8.27
N SER A 15 -6.25 2.31 -9.07
CA SER A 15 -6.68 1.00 -8.60
C SER A 15 -5.51 0.20 -8.02
N SER A 16 -5.81 -0.76 -7.14
CA SER A 16 -4.80 -1.71 -6.65
C SER A 16 -4.20 -2.55 -7.79
N TYR A 17 -4.96 -2.76 -8.87
CA TYR A 17 -4.46 -3.39 -10.10
C TYR A 17 -3.33 -2.57 -10.73
N ARG A 18 -3.53 -1.26 -10.87
CA ARG A 18 -2.52 -0.35 -11.44
C ARG A 18 -1.26 -0.34 -10.59
N VAL A 19 -1.41 -0.20 -9.27
CA VAL A 19 -0.28 -0.29 -8.33
C VAL A 19 0.45 -1.62 -8.48
N SER A 20 -0.28 -2.73 -8.61
CA SER A 20 0.34 -4.05 -8.80
C SER A 20 1.20 -4.12 -10.06
N LYS A 21 0.69 -3.61 -11.18
CA LYS A 21 1.40 -3.54 -12.46
C LYS A 21 2.65 -2.66 -12.39
N GLU A 22 2.56 -1.50 -11.75
CA GLU A 22 3.64 -0.50 -11.75
C GLU A 22 4.71 -0.76 -10.67
N THR A 23 4.36 -1.41 -9.55
CA THR A 23 5.31 -1.73 -8.47
C THR A 23 5.88 -3.14 -8.52
N GLY A 24 5.28 -4.02 -9.34
CA GLY A 24 5.58 -5.46 -9.38
C GLY A 24 5.10 -6.23 -8.15
N ILE A 25 4.36 -5.60 -7.23
CA ILE A 25 3.75 -6.30 -6.09
C ILE A 25 2.52 -7.04 -6.59
N SER A 26 2.43 -8.36 -6.38
CA SER A 26 1.31 -9.15 -6.90
C SER A 26 -0.04 -8.72 -6.31
N GLN A 27 -1.11 -8.79 -7.10
CA GLN A 27 -2.46 -8.55 -6.61
C GLN A 27 -2.88 -9.49 -5.48
N ALA A 28 -2.36 -10.72 -5.47
CA ALA A 28 -2.54 -11.66 -4.36
C ALA A 28 -1.94 -11.09 -3.06
N THR A 29 -0.72 -10.56 -3.11
CA THR A 29 -0.08 -9.89 -1.97
C THR A 29 -0.95 -8.71 -1.46
N LEU A 30 -1.39 -7.82 -2.36
CA LEU A 30 -2.24 -6.68 -1.99
C LEU A 30 -3.59 -7.15 -1.39
N SER A 31 -4.13 -8.23 -1.92
CA SER A 31 -5.36 -8.88 -1.45
C SER A 31 -5.22 -9.54 -0.08
N ASP A 32 -4.04 -10.06 0.25
CA ASP A 32 -3.75 -10.60 1.57
C ASP A 32 -3.61 -9.50 2.61
N TRP A 33 -2.99 -8.37 2.27
CA TRP A 33 -2.95 -7.20 3.16
C TRP A 33 -4.34 -6.64 3.43
N LYS A 34 -5.23 -6.64 2.42
CA LYS A 34 -6.65 -6.27 2.60
C LYS A 34 -7.35 -7.13 3.64
N ARG A 35 -7.04 -8.42 3.65
CA ARG A 35 -7.68 -9.43 4.51
C ARG A 35 -6.92 -9.67 5.82
N GLY A 36 -5.79 -8.99 6.05
CA GLY A 36 -4.95 -9.19 7.23
C GLY A 36 -4.21 -10.54 7.26
N ARG A 37 -4.08 -11.24 6.12
CA ARG A 37 -3.44 -12.57 6.06
C ARG A 37 -1.91 -12.52 6.03
N SER A 38 -1.33 -11.37 5.73
CA SER A 38 0.12 -11.19 5.75
C SER A 38 0.51 -9.77 6.16
N ILE A 39 1.72 -9.66 6.71
CA ILE A 39 2.32 -8.39 7.10
C ILE A 39 3.25 -7.94 5.95
N PRO A 40 3.12 -6.70 5.44
CA PRO A 40 4.02 -6.18 4.42
C PRO A 40 5.44 -6.04 4.98
N LYS A 41 6.42 -6.58 4.24
CA LYS A 41 7.85 -6.39 4.51
C LYS A 41 8.30 -4.99 4.08
N LEU A 42 9.43 -4.54 4.62
CA LEU A 42 9.97 -3.19 4.41
C LEU A 42 10.21 -2.87 2.92
N ASP A 43 10.73 -3.82 2.15
CA ASP A 43 10.95 -3.69 0.71
C ASP A 43 9.65 -3.36 -0.06
N LYS A 44 8.56 -4.04 0.30
CA LYS A 44 7.25 -3.81 -0.31
C LYS A 44 6.62 -2.51 0.17
N LEU A 45 6.85 -2.12 1.42
CA LEU A 45 6.42 -0.81 1.93
C LEU A 45 7.13 0.32 1.19
N GLN A 46 8.45 0.20 0.97
CA GLN A 46 9.24 1.17 0.23
C GLN A 46 8.73 1.33 -1.20
N LYS A 47 8.47 0.23 -1.92
CA LYS A 47 7.90 0.28 -3.28
C LYS A 47 6.57 1.04 -3.35
N ILE A 48 5.68 0.85 -2.37
CA ILE A 48 4.41 1.56 -2.30
C ILE A 48 4.64 3.05 -1.96
N ALA A 49 5.54 3.33 -1.03
CA ALA A 49 5.92 4.69 -0.62
C ALA A 49 6.49 5.49 -1.81
N ASP A 50 7.41 4.89 -2.56
CA ASP A 50 8.02 5.48 -3.76
C ASP A 50 6.98 5.74 -4.84
N TYR A 51 6.09 4.78 -5.09
CA TYR A 51 5.00 4.91 -6.07
C TYR A 51 4.11 6.12 -5.78
N PHE A 52 3.74 6.32 -4.51
CA PHE A 52 2.90 7.45 -4.10
C PHE A 52 3.69 8.71 -3.76
N LYS A 53 5.03 8.68 -3.84
CA LYS A 53 5.94 9.77 -3.44
C LYS A 53 5.67 10.28 -2.02
N VAL A 54 5.47 9.34 -1.08
CA VAL A 54 5.25 9.64 0.34
C VAL A 54 6.27 8.92 1.22
N PRO A 55 6.55 9.41 2.43
CA PRO A 55 7.32 8.65 3.41
C PRO A 55 6.63 7.33 3.77
N ILE A 56 7.42 6.27 4.07
CA ILE A 56 6.89 4.97 4.54
C ILE A 56 5.94 5.15 5.73
N ASP A 57 6.19 6.13 6.59
CA ASP A 57 5.36 6.45 7.75
C ASP A 57 3.89 6.67 7.38
N LYS A 58 3.59 7.20 6.19
CA LYS A 58 2.20 7.35 5.72
C LYS A 58 1.48 6.01 5.55
N LEU A 59 2.20 4.91 5.36
CA LEU A 59 1.64 3.55 5.24
C LEU A 59 1.46 2.87 6.60
N ILE A 60 2.39 3.08 7.53
CA ILE A 60 2.43 2.37 8.81
C ILE A 60 1.73 3.12 9.95
N ASN A 61 1.76 4.46 9.95
CA ASN A 61 1.17 5.23 11.04
C ASN A 61 -0.35 5.08 11.06
N SER A 62 -0.85 4.61 12.19
CA SER A 62 -2.27 4.55 12.52
C SER A 62 -2.55 5.62 13.59
N ASN A 63 -2.12 6.86 13.37
CA ASN A 63 -2.53 7.96 14.24
C ASN A 63 -3.99 8.27 13.95
N ASN A 64 -4.87 7.53 14.64
CA ASN A 64 -6.15 8.08 15.07
C ASN A 64 -5.79 9.18 16.07
N LEU A 65 -6.05 10.44 15.72
CA LEU A 65 -6.45 11.40 16.74
C LEU A 65 -7.80 10.94 17.30
#